data_AF-A0A3D5YZD2-F1
#
_entry.id   AF-A0A3D5YZD2-F1
#
_cell.length_a   1.000
_cell.length_b   1.000
_cell.length_c   1.000
_cell.angle_alpha   90.00
_cell.angle_beta   90.00
_cell.angle_gamma   90.00
#
_symmetry.space_group_name_H-M   'P 1'
#
loop_
_entity.id
_entity.type
_entity.pdbx_description
1 polymer ?
#
loop_
_entity_poly.entity_id
_entity_poly.type
_entity_poly.pdbx_seq_one_letter_code
_entity_poly.pdbx_strand_id
1 'polypeptide(L)'
;MNVISTCLTGTATILTCRKIAQSFSENIYELSSIRHNWSPEYANDLKHRIDSIMHQYFTEESLSEHLETHGQFYELMIAALKDITVFRAELKVDFSYDKQFLKDTFEKLGYVDYYSDAKNGDHFSLYKMMATFKRNMDNDLQQMVLSRGIDQVLLTRLMTYKEKLAELKNCFDISHGQDQLDAQLKHEINAIYSEIKNICRIVTAYYEFDPVQRDRFCFYKVMIGLKKSMLVS
;
A
#
# COMPACT_ATOMS: atom_id res chain seq x y z
N MET A 1 1.25 30.45 13.98
CA MET A 1 1.43 29.43 12.93
C MET A 1 0.87 28.15 13.52
N ASN A 2 -0.31 27.73 13.08
CA ASN A 2 -1.02 26.61 13.71
C ASN A 2 -0.35 25.31 13.28
N VAL A 3 0.32 24.69 14.25
CA VAL A 3 0.93 23.37 14.14
C VAL A 3 -0.22 22.38 14.03
N ILE A 4 -0.40 21.84 12.83
CA ILE A 4 -1.42 20.83 12.56
C ILE A 4 -0.91 19.52 13.16
N SER A 5 -1.66 18.98 14.12
CA SER A 5 -1.56 17.57 14.52
C SER A 5 -1.82 16.74 13.26
N THR A 6 -0.75 16.27 12.62
CA THR A 6 -0.78 15.63 11.31
C THR A 6 -1.17 14.18 11.45
N CYS A 7 -2.18 13.77 10.68
CA CYS A 7 -2.58 12.38 10.54
C CYS A 7 -1.40 11.43 10.32
N LEU A 8 -1.36 10.38 11.13
CA LEU A 8 -0.34 9.32 11.16
C LEU A 8 0.10 8.91 9.75
N THR A 9 -0.87 8.63 8.89
CA THR A 9 -0.62 8.02 7.59
C THR A 9 -0.14 9.00 6.51
N GLY A 10 -0.45 10.30 6.65
CA GLY A 10 0.11 11.32 5.76
C GLY A 10 1.64 11.36 5.87
N THR A 11 2.14 11.37 7.11
CA THR A 11 3.57 11.37 7.45
C THR A 11 4.30 10.15 6.90
N ALA A 12 3.80 8.94 7.16
CA ALA A 12 4.43 7.71 6.67
C ALA A 12 4.42 7.62 5.14
N THR A 13 3.33 8.06 4.51
CA THR A 13 3.19 8.06 3.05
C THR A 13 4.21 9.00 2.40
N ILE A 14 4.35 10.23 2.90
CA ILE A 14 5.27 11.21 2.31
C ILE A 14 6.74 10.82 2.56
N LEU A 15 7.07 10.25 3.72
CA LEU A 15 8.41 9.70 3.99
C LEU A 15 8.76 8.54 3.04
N THR A 16 7.80 7.67 2.79
CA THR A 16 7.98 6.55 1.85
C THR A 16 8.18 7.08 0.44
N CYS A 17 7.36 8.07 0.02
CA CYS A 17 7.54 8.76 -1.25
C CYS A 17 8.92 9.38 -1.36
N ARG A 18 9.41 10.06 -0.32
CA ARG A 18 10.75 10.65 -0.25
C ARG A 18 11.85 9.62 -0.47
N LYS A 19 11.77 8.47 0.21
CA LYS A 19 12.78 7.41 0.10
C LYS A 19 12.79 6.75 -1.28
N ILE A 20 11.62 6.60 -1.90
CA ILE A 20 11.50 6.10 -3.28
C ILE A 20 12.02 7.14 -4.27
N ALA A 21 11.67 8.42 -4.11
CA ALA A 21 12.18 9.51 -4.94
C ALA A 21 13.71 9.62 -4.85
N GLN A 22 14.28 9.39 -3.67
CA GLN A 22 15.73 9.29 -3.51
C GLN A 22 16.29 8.12 -4.34
N SER A 23 15.74 6.91 -4.18
CA SER A 23 16.19 5.75 -4.96
C SER A 23 16.00 5.94 -6.47
N PHE A 24 14.91 6.60 -6.88
CA PHE A 24 14.64 6.98 -8.27
C PHE A 24 15.72 7.92 -8.83
N SER A 25 16.05 8.97 -8.07
CA SER A 25 17.12 9.93 -8.43
C SER A 25 18.49 9.27 -8.51
N GLU A 26 18.82 8.33 -7.61
CA GLU A 26 20.09 7.60 -7.62
C GLU A 26 20.24 6.69 -8.86
N ASN A 27 19.13 6.19 -9.42
CA ASN A 27 19.12 5.31 -10.59
C ASN A 27 18.66 6.03 -11.87
N ILE A 28 18.55 7.37 -11.87
CA ILE A 28 17.85 8.11 -12.93
C ILE A 28 18.45 7.90 -14.32
N TYR A 29 19.77 7.78 -14.45
CA TYR A 29 20.42 7.58 -15.74
C TYR A 29 20.05 6.23 -16.36
N GLU A 30 20.00 5.18 -15.56
CA GLU A 30 19.52 3.87 -16.02
C GLU A 30 18.04 3.95 -16.37
N LEU A 31 17.20 4.48 -15.48
CA LEU A 31 15.76 4.52 -15.64
C LEU A 31 15.31 5.42 -16.81
N SER A 32 16.12 6.43 -17.18
CA SER A 32 15.89 7.28 -18.35
C SER A 32 15.92 6.51 -19.68
N SER A 33 16.62 5.37 -19.72
CA SER A 33 16.65 4.48 -20.90
C SER A 33 15.33 3.73 -21.10
N ILE A 34 14.57 3.54 -20.03
CA ILE A 34 13.25 2.87 -20.04
C ILE A 34 12.17 3.87 -20.44
N ARG A 35 12.31 5.12 -19.98
CA ARG A 35 11.32 6.16 -20.14
C ARG A 35 11.99 7.52 -20.35
N HIS A 36 12.02 7.97 -21.60
CA HIS A 36 12.79 9.15 -22.02
C HIS A 36 12.44 10.45 -21.28
N ASN A 37 11.22 10.57 -20.73
CA ASN A 37 10.78 11.75 -20.00
C ASN A 37 11.16 11.70 -18.50
N TRP A 38 11.84 10.64 -18.05
CA TRP A 38 12.47 10.56 -16.74
C TRP A 38 13.89 11.11 -16.82
N SER A 39 14.00 12.44 -16.76
CA SER A 39 15.28 13.13 -16.76
C SER A 39 15.79 13.41 -15.34
N PRO A 40 17.08 13.77 -15.16
CA PRO A 40 17.59 14.26 -13.88
C PRO A 40 16.78 15.44 -13.32
N GLU A 41 16.31 16.34 -14.19
CA GLU A 41 15.47 17.48 -13.82
C GLU A 41 14.12 17.02 -13.27
N TYR A 42 13.48 16.04 -13.93
CA TYR A 42 12.24 15.45 -13.44
C TYR A 42 12.40 14.81 -12.05
N ALA A 43 13.49 14.06 -11.84
CA ALA A 43 13.77 13.46 -10.54
C ALA A 43 14.05 14.51 -9.44
N ASN A 44 14.73 15.60 -9.79
CA ASN A 44 14.99 16.70 -8.86
C ASN A 44 13.72 17.48 -8.51
N ASP A 45 12.85 17.77 -9.48
CA ASP A 45 11.56 18.43 -9.24
C ASP A 45 10.69 17.63 -8.27
N LEU A 46 10.57 16.31 -8.50
CA LEU A 46 9.82 15.42 -7.62
C LEU A 46 10.38 15.43 -6.19
N LYS A 47 11.71 15.38 -6.04
CA LYS A 47 12.36 15.47 -4.71
C LYS A 47 12.09 16.82 -4.04
N HIS A 48 12.21 17.92 -4.78
CA HIS A 48 11.96 19.25 -4.24
C HIS A 48 10.52 19.41 -3.76
N ARG A 49 9.53 18.98 -4.54
CA ARG A 49 8.11 19.00 -4.13
C ARG A 49 7.89 18.22 -2.83
N ILE A 50 8.46 17.02 -2.72
CA ILE A 50 8.36 16.21 -1.51
C ILE A 50 9.04 16.90 -0.32
N ASP A 51 10.26 17.40 -0.48
CA ASP A 51 11.00 18.07 0.59
C ASP A 51 10.29 19.35 1.04
N SER A 52 9.71 20.15 0.14
CA SER A 52 8.94 21.35 0.49
C SER A 52 7.76 21.03 1.41
N ILE A 53 6.98 19.99 1.08
CA ILE A 53 5.88 19.52 1.93
C ILE A 53 6.41 19.05 3.29
N MET A 54 7.50 18.29 3.30
CA MET A 54 8.13 17.80 4.53
C MET A 54 8.51 18.95 5.48
N HIS A 55 9.20 19.97 4.99
CA HIS A 55 9.66 21.09 5.82
C HIS A 55 8.51 22.00 6.29
N GLN A 56 7.46 22.14 5.48
CA GLN A 56 6.35 23.04 5.79
C GLN A 56 5.37 22.46 6.82
N TYR A 57 5.22 21.13 6.87
CA TYR A 57 4.12 20.49 7.59
C TYR A 57 4.51 19.40 8.60
N PHE A 58 5.76 18.93 8.66
CA PHE A 58 6.16 17.84 9.56
C PHE A 58 7.34 18.24 10.47
N THR A 59 7.24 17.93 11.78
CA THR A 59 8.32 18.13 12.76
C THR A 59 9.06 16.81 13.05
N GLU A 60 10.33 16.87 13.47
CA GLU A 60 11.12 15.67 13.83
C GLU A 60 10.47 14.82 14.93
N GLU A 61 9.87 15.45 15.94
CA GLU A 61 9.18 14.76 17.04
C GLU A 61 7.92 14.02 16.55
N SER A 62 7.15 14.65 15.65
CA SER A 62 6.02 14.00 14.98
C SER A 62 6.45 12.84 14.08
N LEU A 63 7.71 12.75 13.66
CA LEU A 63 8.15 11.66 12.79
C LEU A 63 8.40 10.36 13.57
N SER A 64 8.97 10.46 14.77
CA SER A 64 9.36 9.31 15.60
C SER A 64 8.17 8.53 16.15
N GLU A 65 7.27 9.21 16.88
CA GLU A 65 6.11 8.59 17.55
C GLU A 65 5.19 7.89 16.53
N HIS A 66 5.02 8.51 15.37
CA HIS A 66 4.17 8.00 14.31
C HIS A 66 4.75 6.72 13.68
N LEU A 67 6.07 6.61 13.51
CA LEU A 67 6.72 5.44 12.92
C LEU A 67 6.59 4.17 13.80
N GLU A 68 6.58 4.29 15.12
CA GLU A 68 6.41 3.16 16.03
C GLU A 68 5.00 2.57 15.96
N THR A 69 3.97 3.41 16.06
CA THR A 69 2.57 2.98 15.90
C THR A 69 2.32 2.40 14.51
N HIS A 70 2.99 2.94 13.48
CA HIS A 70 2.91 2.44 12.10
C HIS A 70 3.49 1.04 11.86
N GLY A 71 4.51 0.63 12.62
CA GLY A 71 5.08 -0.71 12.47
C GLY A 71 4.06 -1.84 12.69
N GLN A 72 3.15 -1.67 13.64
CA GLN A 72 2.11 -2.66 13.95
C GLN A 72 1.02 -2.71 12.88
N PHE A 73 0.60 -1.55 12.37
CA PHE A 73 -0.34 -1.46 11.25
C PHE A 73 0.21 -2.14 9.99
N TYR A 74 1.51 -2.05 9.78
CA TYR A 74 2.15 -2.65 8.64
C TYR A 74 2.17 -4.18 8.70
N GLU A 75 2.46 -4.76 9.88
CA GLU A 75 2.37 -6.21 10.10
C GLU A 75 0.96 -6.74 9.83
N LEU A 76 -0.05 -5.98 10.23
CA LEU A 76 -1.45 -6.29 9.92
C LEU A 76 -1.72 -6.29 8.40
N MET A 77 -1.17 -5.32 7.67
CA MET A 77 -1.27 -5.25 6.22
C MET A 77 -0.52 -6.39 5.50
N ILE A 78 0.70 -6.75 5.97
CA ILE A 78 1.43 -7.95 5.52
C ILE A 78 0.51 -9.16 5.66
N ALA A 79 -0.02 -9.36 6.86
CA ALA A 79 -0.83 -10.51 7.18
C ALA A 79 -2.08 -10.57 6.28
N ALA A 80 -2.77 -9.45 6.11
CA ALA A 80 -3.94 -9.35 5.24
C ALA A 80 -3.61 -9.69 3.78
N LEU A 81 -2.54 -9.09 3.21
CA LEU A 81 -2.15 -9.34 1.81
C LEU A 81 -1.66 -10.78 1.60
N LYS A 82 -0.94 -11.34 2.58
CA LYS A 82 -0.50 -12.73 2.54
C LYS A 82 -1.69 -13.67 2.57
N ASP A 83 -2.58 -13.51 3.55
CA ASP A 83 -3.74 -14.40 3.74
C ASP A 83 -4.68 -14.33 2.53
N ILE A 84 -4.94 -13.15 1.97
CA ILE A 84 -5.80 -13.03 0.77
C ILE A 84 -5.12 -13.63 -0.47
N THR A 85 -3.78 -13.56 -0.55
CA THR A 85 -3.03 -14.22 -1.64
C THR A 85 -3.07 -15.74 -1.51
N VAL A 86 -2.92 -16.27 -0.30
CA VAL A 86 -3.03 -17.71 -0.02
C VAL A 86 -4.43 -18.19 -0.33
N PHE A 87 -5.48 -17.53 0.19
CA PHE A 87 -6.86 -17.90 -0.08
C PHE A 87 -7.18 -17.92 -1.59
N ARG A 88 -6.67 -16.95 -2.35
CA ARG A 88 -6.78 -16.96 -3.82
C ARG A 88 -6.14 -18.18 -4.45
N ALA A 89 -4.97 -18.60 -3.96
CA ALA A 89 -4.27 -19.77 -4.47
C ALA A 89 -5.04 -21.06 -4.15
N GLU A 90 -5.53 -21.21 -2.92
CA GLU A 90 -6.39 -22.33 -2.50
C GLU A 90 -7.61 -22.47 -3.42
N LEU A 91 -8.36 -21.38 -3.63
CA LEU A 91 -9.50 -21.39 -4.55
C LEU A 91 -9.11 -21.87 -5.95
N LYS A 92 -8.01 -21.36 -6.52
CA LYS A 92 -7.55 -21.76 -7.86
C LYS A 92 -7.23 -23.24 -7.95
N VAL A 93 -6.72 -23.84 -6.88
CA VAL A 93 -6.38 -25.27 -6.84
C VAL A 93 -7.67 -26.08 -6.71
N ASP A 94 -8.48 -25.80 -5.69
CA ASP A 94 -9.65 -26.58 -5.30
C ASP A 94 -10.82 -26.50 -6.29
N PHE A 95 -10.86 -25.44 -7.09
CA PHE A 95 -11.88 -25.20 -8.11
C PHE A 95 -11.27 -25.06 -9.52
N SER A 96 -10.07 -25.61 -9.74
CA SER A 96 -9.38 -25.56 -11.04
C SER A 96 -10.21 -26.10 -12.21
N TYR A 97 -11.13 -27.04 -11.95
CA TYR A 97 -12.05 -27.61 -12.93
C TYR A 97 -13.26 -26.70 -13.24
N ASP A 98 -13.60 -25.73 -12.38
CA ASP A 98 -14.74 -24.83 -12.55
C ASP A 98 -14.27 -23.39 -12.73
N LYS A 99 -13.87 -23.08 -13.97
CA LYS A 99 -13.36 -21.76 -14.34
C LYS A 99 -14.40 -20.65 -14.21
N GLN A 100 -15.68 -20.97 -14.40
CA GLN A 100 -16.75 -19.98 -14.31
C GLN A 100 -16.98 -19.60 -12.85
N PHE A 101 -17.07 -20.60 -11.96
CA PHE A 101 -17.11 -20.36 -10.53
C PHE A 101 -15.93 -19.52 -10.04
N LEU A 102 -14.71 -19.84 -10.47
CA LEU A 102 -13.52 -19.07 -10.10
C LEU A 102 -13.61 -17.61 -10.53
N LYS A 103 -14.04 -17.36 -11.77
CA LYS A 103 -14.20 -16.00 -12.29
C LYS A 103 -15.20 -15.22 -11.46
N ASP A 104 -16.39 -15.77 -11.29
CA ASP A 104 -17.49 -15.12 -10.57
C ASP A 104 -17.14 -14.90 -9.09
N THR A 105 -16.46 -15.86 -8.48
CA THR A 105 -15.99 -15.76 -7.09
C THR A 105 -14.91 -14.70 -6.93
N PHE A 106 -13.95 -14.60 -7.86
CA PHE A 106 -12.92 -13.57 -7.80
C PHE A 106 -13.46 -12.17 -8.02
N GLU A 107 -14.41 -12.00 -8.93
CA GLU A 107 -15.13 -10.75 -9.12
C GLU A 107 -15.93 -10.39 -7.87
N LYS A 108 -16.74 -11.32 -7.36
CA LYS A 108 -17.55 -11.16 -6.14
C LYS A 108 -16.71 -10.79 -4.92
N LEU A 109 -15.55 -11.41 -4.73
CA LEU A 109 -14.69 -11.16 -3.57
C LEU A 109 -13.77 -9.93 -3.72
N GLY A 110 -13.84 -9.22 -4.85
CA GLY A 110 -13.10 -7.98 -5.09
C GLY A 110 -11.68 -8.16 -5.63
N TYR A 111 -11.28 -9.37 -6.02
CA TYR A 111 -9.94 -9.62 -6.56
C TYR A 111 -9.69 -8.91 -7.89
N VAL A 112 -10.73 -8.73 -8.70
CA VAL A 112 -10.63 -8.03 -9.99
C VAL A 112 -10.36 -6.54 -9.76
N ASP A 113 -11.06 -5.93 -8.82
CA ASP A 113 -11.03 -4.47 -8.62
C ASP A 113 -9.83 -4.00 -7.81
N TYR A 114 -9.39 -4.77 -6.80
CA TYR A 114 -8.50 -4.23 -5.76
C TYR A 114 -7.19 -4.98 -5.59
N TYR A 115 -7.14 -6.27 -5.93
CA TYR A 115 -5.98 -7.11 -5.56
C TYR A 115 -4.67 -6.66 -6.21
N SER A 116 -4.69 -6.28 -7.49
CA SER A 116 -3.46 -5.84 -8.18
C SER A 116 -2.88 -4.60 -7.54
N ASP A 117 -3.73 -3.63 -7.20
CA ASP A 117 -3.31 -2.38 -6.60
C ASP A 117 -2.87 -2.60 -5.15
N ALA A 118 -3.62 -3.39 -4.38
CA ALA A 118 -3.25 -3.80 -3.02
C ALA A 118 -1.88 -4.50 -2.99
N LYS A 119 -1.64 -5.43 -3.92
CA LYS A 119 -0.35 -6.13 -4.08
C LYS A 119 0.80 -5.16 -4.40
N ASN A 120 0.50 -4.06 -5.10
CA ASN A 120 1.49 -3.05 -5.48
C ASN A 120 1.64 -1.93 -4.43
N GLY A 121 1.10 -2.11 -3.22
CA GLY A 121 1.25 -1.17 -2.10
C GLY A 121 0.19 -0.09 -2.03
N ASP A 122 -0.96 -0.25 -2.71
CA ASP A 122 -2.13 0.61 -2.50
C ASP A 122 -2.93 0.14 -1.30
N HIS A 123 -2.74 0.85 -0.19
CA HIS A 123 -3.32 0.52 1.09
C HIS A 123 -4.84 0.72 1.12
N PHE A 124 -5.33 1.72 0.38
CA PHE A 124 -6.77 1.96 0.26
C PHE A 124 -7.43 0.85 -0.55
N SER A 125 -6.74 0.37 -1.60
CA SER A 125 -7.18 -0.82 -2.32
C SER A 125 -7.14 -2.07 -1.43
N LEU A 126 -6.15 -2.25 -0.55
CA LEU A 126 -6.16 -3.36 0.41
C LEU A 126 -7.35 -3.26 1.38
N TYR A 127 -7.64 -2.07 1.91
CA TYR A 127 -8.81 -1.85 2.75
C TYR A 127 -10.12 -2.19 2.01
N LYS A 128 -10.30 -1.65 0.79
CA LYS A 128 -11.48 -1.93 -0.05
C LYS A 128 -11.59 -3.42 -0.41
N MET A 129 -10.46 -4.09 -0.63
CA MET A 129 -10.39 -5.54 -0.82
C MET A 129 -10.94 -6.27 0.39
N MET A 130 -10.46 -5.97 1.61
CA MET A 130 -10.93 -6.64 2.83
C MET A 130 -12.39 -6.33 3.15
N ALA A 131 -12.83 -5.09 2.89
CA ALA A 131 -14.23 -4.70 3.05
C ALA A 131 -15.16 -5.45 2.09
N THR A 132 -14.75 -5.57 0.82
CA THR A 132 -15.50 -6.28 -0.22
C THR A 132 -15.54 -7.77 0.07
N PHE A 133 -14.39 -8.37 0.41
CA PHE A 133 -14.29 -9.76 0.82
C PHE A 133 -15.25 -10.07 1.96
N LYS A 134 -15.20 -9.32 3.06
CA LYS A 134 -16.07 -9.54 4.22
C LYS A 134 -17.56 -9.41 3.87
N ARG A 135 -17.93 -8.39 3.08
CA ARG A 135 -19.32 -8.15 2.71
C ARG A 135 -19.89 -9.27 1.85
N ASN A 136 -19.07 -9.81 0.96
CA ASN A 136 -19.51 -10.72 -0.10
C ASN A 136 -19.18 -12.19 0.18
N MET A 137 -18.45 -12.49 1.26
CA MET A 137 -18.31 -13.84 1.82
C MET A 137 -19.60 -14.22 2.56
N ASP A 138 -20.57 -14.74 1.82
CA ASP A 138 -21.82 -15.24 2.39
C ASP A 138 -21.67 -16.66 2.97
N ASN A 139 -22.71 -17.10 3.68
CA ASN A 139 -22.70 -18.39 4.36
C ASN A 139 -22.51 -19.56 3.39
N ASP A 140 -23.10 -19.50 2.19
CA ASP A 140 -23.01 -20.58 1.21
C ASP A 140 -21.58 -20.72 0.69
N LEU A 141 -20.94 -19.61 0.33
CA LEU A 141 -19.55 -19.60 -0.10
C LEU A 141 -18.62 -20.03 1.04
N GLN A 142 -18.88 -19.57 2.27
CA GLN A 142 -18.13 -19.98 3.46
C GLN A 142 -18.20 -21.49 3.70
N GLN A 143 -19.41 -22.08 3.71
CA GLN A 143 -19.56 -23.52 3.88
C GLN A 143 -18.88 -24.30 2.74
N MET A 144 -19.00 -23.79 1.51
CA MET A 144 -18.37 -24.39 0.36
C MET A 144 -16.84 -24.43 0.49
N VAL A 145 -16.19 -23.32 0.82
CA VAL A 145 -14.73 -23.28 0.95
C VAL A 145 -14.23 -24.12 2.12
N LEU A 146 -14.93 -24.14 3.25
CA LEU A 146 -14.60 -24.98 4.41
C LEU A 146 -14.72 -26.46 4.06
N SER A 147 -15.76 -26.85 3.32
CA SER A 147 -15.96 -28.24 2.87
C SER A 147 -14.84 -28.76 1.95
N ARG A 148 -14.11 -27.84 1.29
CA ARG A 148 -12.95 -28.15 0.44
C ARG A 148 -11.63 -28.28 1.19
N GLY A 149 -11.61 -27.94 2.49
CA GLY A 149 -10.43 -28.04 3.33
C GLY A 149 -9.71 -26.71 3.54
N ILE A 150 -10.26 -25.59 3.05
CA ILE A 150 -9.73 -24.26 3.37
C ILE A 150 -9.90 -24.03 4.88
N ASP A 151 -8.79 -23.69 5.55
CA ASP A 151 -8.72 -23.58 7.00
C ASP A 151 -9.66 -22.50 7.57
N GLN A 152 -10.41 -22.88 8.61
CA GLN A 152 -11.31 -21.98 9.32
C GLN A 152 -10.56 -20.82 9.97
N VAL A 153 -9.33 -21.03 10.44
CA VAL A 153 -8.56 -19.94 11.08
C VAL A 153 -8.17 -18.89 10.03
N LEU A 154 -7.72 -19.30 8.84
CA LEU A 154 -7.49 -18.39 7.71
C LEU A 154 -8.74 -17.56 7.38
N LEU A 155 -9.89 -18.23 7.23
CA LEU A 155 -11.14 -17.54 6.89
C LEU A 155 -11.56 -16.56 7.99
N THR A 156 -11.47 -16.96 9.26
CA THR A 156 -11.75 -16.08 10.41
C THR A 156 -10.83 -14.85 10.39
N ARG A 157 -9.53 -15.01 10.12
CA ARG A 157 -8.61 -13.85 10.02
C ARG A 157 -9.04 -12.90 8.91
N LEU A 158 -9.31 -13.43 7.72
CA LEU A 158 -9.78 -12.64 6.56
C LEU A 158 -11.06 -11.84 6.87
N MET A 159 -12.00 -12.43 7.59
CA MET A 159 -13.26 -11.78 8.00
C MET A 159 -13.08 -10.69 9.07
N THR A 160 -11.90 -10.58 9.70
CA THR A 160 -11.59 -9.57 10.72
C THR A 160 -10.68 -8.45 10.24
N TYR A 161 -10.00 -8.61 9.09
CA TYR A 161 -9.06 -7.59 8.62
C TYR A 161 -9.73 -6.27 8.32
N LYS A 162 -10.97 -6.26 7.83
CA LYS A 162 -11.70 -5.00 7.59
C LYS A 162 -11.76 -4.14 8.86
N GLU A 163 -12.13 -4.71 10.00
CA GLU A 163 -12.25 -3.98 11.27
C GLU A 163 -10.88 -3.54 11.78
N LYS A 164 -9.89 -4.42 11.71
CA LYS A 164 -8.53 -4.09 12.14
C LYS A 164 -7.88 -3.01 11.25
N LEU A 165 -8.25 -2.97 9.98
CA LEU A 165 -7.85 -1.93 9.02
C LEU A 165 -8.82 -0.73 9.03
N ALA A 166 -9.90 -0.72 9.83
CA ALA A 166 -10.88 0.36 9.82
C ALA A 166 -10.32 1.64 10.46
N GLU A 167 -9.45 1.50 11.45
CA GLU A 167 -8.64 2.60 11.99
C GLU A 167 -7.78 3.24 10.90
N LEU A 168 -7.40 2.47 9.88
CA LEU A 168 -6.69 2.98 8.71
C LEU A 168 -7.62 3.64 7.68
N LYS A 169 -8.94 3.44 7.72
CA LYS A 169 -9.85 4.09 6.76
C LYS A 169 -9.74 5.62 6.86
N ASN A 170 -9.72 6.16 8.08
CA ASN A 170 -9.62 7.61 8.33
C ASN A 170 -8.28 8.19 7.85
N CYS A 171 -7.27 7.33 7.76
CA CYS A 171 -5.94 7.64 7.26
C CYS A 171 -5.84 7.66 5.73
N PHE A 172 -6.80 7.09 5.00
CA PHE A 172 -6.79 6.97 3.54
C PHE A 172 -7.95 7.72 2.86
N ASP A 173 -9.04 7.99 3.58
CA ASP A 173 -10.18 8.76 3.10
C ASP A 173 -9.99 10.24 3.45
N ILE A 174 -9.23 10.91 2.61
CA ILE A 174 -8.90 12.34 2.69
C ILE A 174 -10.15 13.24 2.72
N SER A 175 -11.27 12.72 2.22
CA SER A 175 -12.60 13.32 2.21
C SER A 175 -13.39 13.16 3.52
N HIS A 176 -13.03 12.22 4.41
CA HIS A 176 -13.80 11.90 5.62
C HIS A 176 -12.97 11.78 6.92
N GLY A 177 -11.64 11.85 6.85
CA GLY A 177 -10.79 11.90 8.05
C GLY A 177 -11.00 13.21 8.83
N GLN A 178 -11.08 13.12 10.16
CA GLN A 178 -11.06 14.27 11.09
C GLN A 178 -9.67 14.92 11.17
N ASP A 179 -8.93 14.91 10.08
CA ASP A 179 -7.54 15.34 10.04
C ASP A 179 -7.53 16.82 9.68
N GLN A 180 -6.88 17.63 10.51
CA GLN A 180 -6.76 19.08 10.37
C GLN A 180 -5.90 19.53 9.16
N LEU A 181 -5.60 18.64 8.22
CA LEU A 181 -4.87 18.98 6.99
C LEU A 181 -5.80 19.74 6.03
N ASP A 182 -5.33 20.87 5.54
CA ASP A 182 -6.02 21.65 4.51
C ASP A 182 -6.20 20.84 3.20
N ALA A 183 -7.27 21.11 2.46
CA ALA A 183 -7.63 20.42 1.23
C ALA A 183 -6.56 20.54 0.12
N GLN A 184 -5.83 21.64 0.05
CA GLN A 184 -4.75 21.88 -0.90
C GLN A 184 -3.55 20.97 -0.61
N LEU A 185 -3.08 20.93 0.64
CA LEU A 185 -2.01 20.01 1.07
C LEU A 185 -2.38 18.54 0.80
N LYS A 186 -3.61 18.17 1.11
CA LYS A 186 -4.17 16.84 0.83
C LYS A 186 -4.11 16.49 -0.67
N HIS A 187 -4.48 17.43 -1.53
CA HIS A 187 -4.41 17.25 -2.98
C HIS A 187 -2.96 17.06 -3.46
N GLU A 188 -2.02 17.83 -2.91
CA GLU A 188 -0.61 17.74 -3.30
C GLU A 188 0.05 16.42 -2.89
N ILE A 189 -0.19 15.96 -1.66
CA ILE A 189 0.27 14.65 -1.17
C ILE A 189 -0.26 13.52 -2.06
N ASN A 190 -1.53 13.58 -2.47
CA ASN A 190 -2.13 12.60 -3.37
C ASN A 190 -1.49 12.59 -4.76
N ALA A 191 -1.20 13.77 -5.31
CA ALA A 191 -0.56 13.89 -6.61
C ALA A 191 0.82 13.21 -6.58
N ILE A 192 1.62 13.50 -5.54
CA ILE A 192 2.93 12.88 -5.32
C ILE A 192 2.80 11.37 -5.14
N TYR A 193 1.85 10.92 -4.31
CA TYR A 193 1.64 9.49 -4.07
C TYR A 193 1.29 8.75 -5.37
N SER A 194 0.39 9.30 -6.18
CA SER A 194 -0.01 8.74 -7.47
C SER A 194 1.18 8.66 -8.44
N GLU A 195 1.99 9.71 -8.49
CA GLU A 195 3.19 9.79 -9.32
C GLU A 195 4.23 8.73 -8.91
N ILE A 196 4.52 8.63 -7.60
CA ILE A 196 5.41 7.60 -7.04
C ILE A 196 4.87 6.20 -7.30
N LYS A 197 3.55 5.96 -7.14
CA LYS A 197 2.92 4.66 -7.45
C LYS A 197 3.17 4.24 -8.90
N ASN A 198 3.07 5.17 -9.84
CA ASN A 198 3.35 4.90 -11.25
C ASN A 198 4.83 4.59 -11.51
N ILE A 199 5.75 5.32 -10.87
CA ILE A 199 7.19 5.02 -10.91
C ILE A 199 7.44 3.60 -10.37
N CYS A 200 6.95 3.29 -9.17
CA CYS A 200 7.06 1.97 -8.56
C CYS A 200 6.58 0.86 -9.50
N ARG A 201 5.41 1.02 -10.12
CA ARG A 201 4.84 0.03 -11.04
C ARG A 201 5.74 -0.29 -12.22
N ILE A 202 6.35 0.73 -12.84
CA ILE A 202 7.23 0.55 -13.99
C ILE A 202 8.58 -0.02 -13.54
N VAL A 203 9.18 0.58 -12.51
CA VAL A 203 10.53 0.22 -12.05
C VAL A 203 10.56 -1.18 -11.44
N THR A 204 9.52 -1.59 -10.72
CA THR A 204 9.45 -2.96 -10.18
C THR A 204 9.30 -4.03 -11.26
N ALA A 205 8.68 -3.69 -12.40
CA ALA A 205 8.63 -4.57 -13.56
C ALA A 205 9.99 -4.65 -14.27
N TYR A 206 10.69 -3.52 -14.39
CA TYR A 206 12.03 -3.49 -14.98
C TYR A 206 13.05 -4.30 -14.16
N TYR A 207 13.06 -4.14 -12.84
CA TYR A 207 13.93 -4.90 -11.94
C TYR A 207 13.33 -6.26 -11.52
N GLU A 208 12.44 -6.88 -12.29
CA GLU A 208 11.79 -8.15 -11.92
C GLU A 208 12.81 -9.23 -11.46
N PHE A 209 13.94 -9.29 -12.15
CA PHE A 209 15.04 -10.24 -11.90
C PHE A 209 16.15 -9.70 -11.00
N ASP A 210 16.06 -8.46 -10.54
CA ASP A 210 16.93 -7.88 -9.51
C ASP A 210 16.10 -7.59 -8.26
N PRO A 211 15.93 -8.57 -7.36
CA PRO A 211 15.11 -8.39 -6.18
C PRO A 211 15.63 -7.29 -5.26
N VAL A 212 16.94 -7.02 -5.24
CA VAL A 212 17.53 -5.98 -4.40
C VAL A 212 17.09 -4.61 -4.88
N GLN A 213 17.22 -4.32 -6.18
CA GLN A 213 16.79 -3.05 -6.74
C GLN A 213 15.26 -2.93 -6.73
N ARG A 214 14.54 -3.97 -7.14
CA ARG A 214 13.07 -4.00 -7.14
C ARG A 214 12.48 -3.64 -5.79
N ASP A 215 13.08 -4.16 -4.72
CA ASP A 215 12.57 -3.94 -3.36
C ASP A 215 12.71 -2.48 -2.91
N ARG A 216 13.64 -1.71 -3.48
CA ARG A 216 13.76 -0.24 -3.28
C ARG A 216 12.66 0.57 -3.95
N PHE A 217 11.91 -0.04 -4.87
CA PHE A 217 10.76 0.55 -5.55
C PHE A 217 9.46 -0.17 -5.23
N CYS A 218 9.50 -1.16 -4.34
CA CYS A 218 8.30 -1.71 -3.74
C CYS A 218 7.89 -0.79 -2.60
N PHE A 219 6.90 0.07 -2.85
CA PHE A 219 6.43 1.10 -1.91
C PHE A 219 6.33 0.59 -0.48
N TYR A 220 5.69 -0.57 -0.39
CA TYR A 220 5.53 -1.36 0.81
C TYR A 220 6.86 -1.72 1.50
N LYS A 221 7.84 -2.34 0.81
CA LYS A 221 9.12 -2.74 1.43
C LYS A 221 9.94 -1.53 1.89
N VAL A 222 9.89 -0.44 1.14
CA VAL A 222 10.56 0.82 1.49
C VAL A 222 9.98 1.37 2.79
N MET A 223 8.66 1.35 2.95
CA MET A 223 8.01 1.81 4.17
C MET A 223 8.45 1.02 5.42
N ILE A 224 8.61 -0.32 5.37
CA ILE A 224 9.21 -1.08 6.49
C ILE A 224 10.62 -0.61 6.78
N GLY A 225 11.40 -0.42 5.72
CA GLY A 225 12.81 -0.07 5.82
C GLY A 225 13.04 1.19 6.63
N LEU A 226 12.09 2.14 6.61
CA LEU A 226 12.16 3.37 7.40
C LEU A 226 12.27 3.10 8.91
N LYS A 227 11.58 2.08 9.44
CA LYS A 227 11.67 1.69 10.86
C LYS A 227 13.07 1.19 11.23
N LYS A 228 13.74 0.47 10.32
CA LYS A 228 15.06 -0.12 10.58
C LYS A 228 16.20 0.90 10.54
N SER A 229 16.08 1.96 9.74
CA SER A 229 17.14 2.96 9.60
C SER A 229 17.25 3.94 10.77
N MET A 230 16.19 4.15 11.56
CA MET A 230 16.20 5.09 12.69
C MET A 230 16.49 4.42 14.04
N LEU A 231 16.39 3.09 14.15
CA LEU A 231 16.80 2.34 15.35
C LEU A 231 18.33 2.14 15.45
N VAL A 232 19.09 2.60 14.46
CA VAL A 232 20.54 2.42 14.32
C VAL A 232 21.28 3.78 14.28
N SER A 233 20.55 4.89 14.43
CA SER A 233 21.08 6.25 14.55
C SER A 233 20.84 6.80 15.96
#